data_AF-A0A0D6APF2-F1
#
_entry.id   AF-A0A0D6APF2-F1
#
_cell.length_a   1.000
_cell.length_b   1.000
_cell.length_c   1.000
_cell.angle_alpha   90.00
_cell.angle_beta   90.00
_cell.angle_gamma   90.00
#
_symmetry.space_group_name_H-M   'P 1'
#
loop_
_entity.id
_entity.type
_entity.pdbx_description
1 polymer ?
#
loop_
_entity_poly.entity_id
_entity_poly.type
_entity_poly.pdbx_seq_one_letter_code
_entity_poly.pdbx_strand_id
1 'polypeptide(L)'
;MKNYFIDKLKYYFLTRKKDREKGFSFLESLTAILVLSIAFAVNLQFLVVLKIQNLKQEVQTGAVSVSKEILDDLRYRLSNNLGTVASGKTEITNRSSFGYSYDADVYVCNNEPTIDAQNTVTACPTATGSNIRYIVVQVLDKKRNNEKVYTVQTIFTTLQ
;
A
#
# COMPACT_ATOMS: atom_id res chain seq x y z
N MET A 1 20.58 51.58 60.98
CA MET A 1 19.15 51.74 60.61
C MET A 1 18.79 51.22 59.20
N LYS A 2 19.64 50.42 58.52
CA LYS A 2 19.39 49.90 57.15
C LYS A 2 18.78 48.48 57.08
N ASN A 3 18.92 47.67 58.13
CA ASN A 3 18.53 46.25 58.08
C ASN A 3 17.02 46.01 58.28
N TYR A 4 16.33 46.90 58.98
CA TYR A 4 14.90 46.73 59.29
C TYR A 4 13.99 46.82 58.06
N PHE A 5 14.39 47.61 57.06
CA PHE A 5 13.61 47.80 55.83
C PHE A 5 13.69 46.58 54.91
N ILE A 6 14.87 45.95 54.85
CA ILE A 6 15.13 44.76 54.03
C ILE A 6 14.39 43.55 54.62
N ASP A 7 14.41 43.38 55.94
CA ASP A 7 13.69 42.29 56.60
C ASP A 7 12.17 42.42 56.44
N LYS A 8 11.64 43.65 56.52
CA LYS A 8 10.20 43.90 56.30
C LYS A 8 9.78 43.65 54.85
N LEU A 9 10.65 43.97 53.88
CA LEU A 9 10.43 43.67 52.46
C LEU A 9 10.46 42.17 52.20
N LYS A 10 11.40 41.44 52.83
CA LYS A 10 11.54 40.00 52.71
C LYS A 10 10.34 39.27 53.32
N TYR A 11 9.85 39.74 54.47
CA TYR A 11 8.66 39.20 55.12
C TYR A 11 7.39 39.44 54.29
N TYR A 12 7.25 40.64 53.71
CA TYR A 12 6.11 40.97 52.85
C TYR A 12 6.10 40.15 51.54
N PHE A 13 7.27 39.85 50.99
CA PHE A 13 7.40 39.00 49.80
C PHE A 13 7.11 37.53 50.10
N LEU A 14 7.51 37.04 51.29
CA LEU A 14 7.31 35.64 51.70
C LEU A 14 5.88 35.33 52.18
N THR A 15 5.14 36.31 52.69
CA THR A 15 3.80 36.11 53.26
C THR A 15 2.65 36.27 52.26
N ARG A 16 2.94 36.61 51.00
CA ARG A 16 1.91 36.77 49.96
C ARG A 16 1.64 35.47 49.17
N LYS A 17 1.58 34.32 49.84
CA LYS A 17 0.86 33.14 49.30
C LYS A 17 -0.60 33.25 49.69
N LYS A 18 -1.35 34.06 48.94
CA LYS A 18 -2.81 34.06 49.00
C LYS A 18 -3.27 33.13 47.88
N ASP A 19 -3.91 32.02 48.25
CA ASP A 19 -4.58 31.12 47.32
C ASP A 19 -5.62 31.93 46.54
N ARG A 20 -5.24 32.32 45.32
CA ARG A 20 -6.16 32.79 44.30
C ARG A 20 -6.51 31.58 43.48
N GLU A 21 -7.81 31.33 43.30
CA GLU A 21 -8.31 30.40 42.30
C GLU A 21 -7.55 30.64 41.00
N LYS A 22 -6.64 29.72 40.66
CA LYS A 22 -5.66 29.92 39.60
C LYS A 22 -6.36 29.66 38.27
N GLY A 23 -6.91 30.72 37.68
CA GLY A 23 -7.11 30.75 36.24
C GLY A 23 -5.76 30.55 35.53
N PHE A 24 -5.79 30.01 34.30
CA PHE A 24 -4.59 29.77 33.51
C PHE A 24 -3.74 31.03 33.38
N SER A 25 -2.44 30.92 33.67
CA SER A 25 -1.50 31.98 33.38
C SER A 25 -1.36 32.13 31.86
N PHE A 26 -1.18 33.36 31.35
CA PHE A 26 -0.95 33.60 29.92
C PHE A 26 0.20 32.75 29.37
N LEU A 27 1.24 32.55 30.17
CA LEU A 27 2.39 31.71 29.83
C LEU A 27 2.00 30.23 29.66
N GLU A 28 1.14 29.71 30.55
CA GLU A 28 0.66 28.32 30.48
C GLU A 28 -0.22 28.10 29.23
N SER A 29 -1.09 29.06 28.91
CA SER A 29 -1.89 29.03 27.69
C SER A 29 -1.00 29.01 26.44
N LEU A 30 0.05 29.83 26.42
CA LEU A 30 1.00 29.89 25.30
C LEU A 30 1.77 28.57 25.15
N THR A 31 2.20 27.96 26.25
CA THR A 31 2.82 26.63 26.22
C THR A 31 1.84 25.54 25.77
N ALA A 32 0.58 25.59 26.20
CA ALA A 32 -0.45 24.64 25.81
C ALA A 32 -0.75 24.72 24.31
N ILE A 33 -0.85 25.93 23.75
CA ILE A 33 -1.04 26.15 22.31
C ILE A 33 0.16 25.63 21.51
N LEU A 34 1.38 25.82 22.02
CA LEU A 34 2.61 25.33 21.38
C LEU A 34 2.63 23.79 21.34
N VAL A 35 2.35 23.15 22.46
CA VAL A 35 2.26 21.69 22.56
C VAL A 35 1.14 21.16 21.66
N LEU A 36 -0.03 21.80 21.66
CA LEU A 36 -1.15 21.44 20.79
C LEU A 36 -0.80 21.57 19.30
N SER A 37 -0.08 22.62 18.92
CA SER A 37 0.34 22.86 17.53
C SER A 37 1.32 21.78 17.05
N ILE A 38 2.28 21.41 17.89
CA ILE A 38 3.22 20.33 17.59
C ILE A 38 2.47 19.00 17.48
N ALA A 39 1.58 18.70 18.42
CA ALA A 39 0.76 17.50 18.38
C ALA A 39 -0.10 17.43 17.10
N PHE A 40 -0.70 18.56 16.69
CA PHE A 40 -1.49 18.62 15.47
C PHE A 40 -0.65 18.40 14.21
N ALA A 41 0.54 18.99 14.15
CA ALA A 41 1.47 18.83 13.04
C ALA A 41 1.88 17.35 12.84
N VAL A 42 2.21 16.65 13.94
CA VAL A 42 2.59 15.23 13.90
C VAL A 42 1.41 14.35 13.45
N ASN A 43 0.22 14.57 14.00
CA ASN A 43 -0.96 13.80 13.63
C ASN A 43 -1.36 13.99 12.15
N LEU A 44 -1.16 15.20 11.61
CA LEU A 44 -1.46 15.48 10.20
C LEU A 44 -0.52 14.74 9.25
N GLN A 45 0.78 14.67 9.58
CA GLN A 45 1.74 13.87 8.81
C GLN A 45 1.37 12.39 8.84
N PHE A 46 0.94 11.87 9.99
CA PHE A 46 0.51 10.49 10.13
C PHE A 46 -0.73 10.18 9.26
N LEU A 47 -1.71 11.08 9.22
CA LEU A 47 -2.89 10.93 8.37
C LEU A 47 -2.54 10.83 6.89
N VAL A 48 -1.60 11.66 6.41
CA VAL A 48 -1.14 11.60 5.02
C VAL A 48 -0.47 10.26 4.72
N VAL A 49 0.38 9.76 5.61
CA VAL A 49 1.03 8.45 5.46
C VAL A 49 0.01 7.33 5.38
N LEU A 50 -0.98 7.31 6.27
CA LEU A 50 -2.07 6.33 6.24
C LEU A 50 -2.85 6.38 4.92
N LYS A 51 -3.15 7.59 4.41
CA LYS A 51 -3.84 7.75 3.13
C LYS A 51 -3.03 7.18 1.98
N ILE A 52 -1.72 7.43 1.93
CA ILE A 52 -0.84 6.89 0.89
C ILE A 52 -0.78 5.36 0.96
N GLN A 53 -0.69 4.80 2.16
CA GLN A 53 -0.70 3.34 2.36
C GLN A 53 -2.01 2.70 1.92
N ASN A 54 -3.15 3.29 2.28
CA ASN A 54 -4.46 2.81 1.85
C ASN A 54 -4.62 2.85 0.33
N LEU A 55 -4.20 3.93 -0.32
CA LEU A 55 -4.22 4.01 -1.80
C LEU A 55 -3.34 2.93 -2.44
N LYS A 56 -2.16 2.66 -1.86
CA LYS A 56 -1.29 1.58 -2.36
C LYS A 56 -1.95 0.21 -2.20
N GLN A 57 -2.59 -0.03 -1.07
CA GLN A 57 -3.32 -1.28 -0.81
C GLN A 57 -4.53 -1.44 -1.72
N GLU A 58 -5.27 -0.37 -1.99
CA GLU A 58 -6.41 -0.37 -2.90
C GLU A 58 -5.98 -0.75 -4.32
N VAL A 59 -4.90 -0.14 -4.83
CA VAL A 59 -4.33 -0.48 -6.14
C VAL A 59 -3.84 -1.93 -6.19
N GLN A 60 -3.18 -2.41 -5.13
CA GLN A 60 -2.75 -3.81 -5.05
C GLN A 60 -3.93 -4.77 -5.01
N THR A 61 -4.98 -4.45 -4.25
CA THR A 61 -6.20 -5.27 -4.15
C THR A 61 -6.94 -5.32 -5.49
N GLY A 62 -6.99 -4.19 -6.20
CA GLY A 62 -7.51 -4.13 -7.57
C GLY A 62 -6.71 -4.99 -8.54
N ALA A 63 -5.38 -4.90 -8.51
CA ALA A 63 -4.52 -5.75 -9.34
C ALA A 63 -4.71 -7.25 -9.04
N VAL A 64 -4.84 -7.63 -7.76
CA VAL A 64 -5.16 -8.99 -7.34
C VAL A 64 -6.53 -9.42 -7.88
N SER A 65 -7.56 -8.57 -7.78
CA SER A 65 -8.89 -8.87 -8.31
C SER A 65 -8.87 -9.13 -9.82
N VAL A 66 -8.17 -8.28 -10.58
CA VAL A 66 -8.02 -8.45 -12.04
C VAL A 66 -7.28 -9.74 -12.36
N SER A 67 -6.20 -10.06 -11.63
CA SER A 67 -5.46 -11.29 -11.84
C SER A 67 -6.30 -12.54 -11.59
N LYS A 68 -7.19 -12.52 -10.59
CA LYS A 68 -8.12 -13.63 -10.31
C LYS A 68 -9.13 -13.82 -11.42
N GLU A 69 -9.75 -12.73 -11.89
CA GLU A 69 -10.70 -12.78 -13.00
C GLU A 69 -10.08 -13.39 -14.26
N ILE A 70 -8.87 -12.93 -14.63
CA ILE A 70 -8.11 -13.48 -15.76
C ILE A 70 -7.81 -14.97 -15.55
N LEU A 71 -7.40 -15.34 -14.34
CA LEU A 71 -7.02 -16.71 -14.03
C LEU A 71 -8.23 -17.66 -14.07
N ASP A 72 -9.38 -17.22 -13.58
CA ASP A 72 -10.60 -18.00 -13.59
C ASP A 72 -11.16 -18.16 -15.01
N ASP A 73 -11.08 -17.13 -15.86
CA ASP A 73 -11.40 -17.25 -17.29
C ASP A 73 -10.46 -18.25 -17.99
N LEU A 74 -9.15 -18.16 -17.74
CA LEU A 74 -8.18 -19.10 -18.30
C LEU A 74 -8.42 -20.53 -17.84
N ARG A 75 -8.73 -20.74 -16.57
CA ARG A 75 -9.06 -22.07 -16.03
C ARG A 75 -10.32 -22.62 -16.68
N TYR A 76 -11.36 -21.80 -16.85
CA TYR A 76 -12.58 -22.21 -17.54
C TYR A 76 -12.30 -22.63 -18.98
N ARG A 77 -11.52 -21.83 -19.72
CA ARG A 77 -11.16 -22.13 -21.12
C ARG A 77 -10.28 -23.36 -21.24
N LEU A 78 -9.29 -23.52 -20.35
CA LEU A 78 -8.41 -24.69 -20.31
C LEU A 78 -9.17 -25.96 -19.94
N SER A 79 -10.14 -25.87 -19.03
CA SER A 79 -11.00 -27.00 -18.63
C SER A 79 -11.90 -27.47 -19.76
N ASN A 80 -12.44 -26.54 -20.56
CA ASN A 80 -13.39 -26.88 -21.63
C ASN A 80 -12.72 -27.32 -22.93
N ASN A 81 -11.58 -26.70 -23.30
CA ASN A 81 -10.88 -27.00 -24.54
C ASN A 81 -9.39 -26.63 -24.45
N LEU A 82 -8.58 -27.56 -23.94
CA LEU A 82 -7.13 -27.38 -23.74
C LEU A 82 -6.38 -26.96 -25.01
N GLY A 83 -6.84 -27.39 -26.19
CA GLY A 83 -6.23 -27.07 -27.48
C GLY A 83 -6.56 -25.67 -28.04
N THR A 84 -7.49 -24.94 -27.44
CA THR A 84 -7.93 -23.61 -27.93
C THR A 84 -7.27 -22.43 -27.19
N VAL A 85 -6.55 -22.70 -26.10
CA VAL A 85 -5.81 -21.67 -25.37
C VAL A 85 -4.43 -21.55 -26.00
N ALA A 86 -4.18 -20.42 -26.65
CA ALA A 86 -2.88 -20.11 -27.25
C ALA A 86 -1.78 -20.15 -26.18
N SER A 87 -0.75 -20.96 -26.43
CA SER A 87 0.47 -20.96 -25.61
C SER A 87 1.34 -19.76 -25.98
N GLY A 88 2.05 -19.20 -25.00
CA GLY A 88 2.88 -18.00 -25.15
C GLY A 88 2.32 -16.79 -24.43
N LYS A 89 2.76 -15.60 -24.84
CA LYS A 89 2.36 -14.31 -24.26
C LYS A 89 1.05 -13.82 -24.89
N THR A 90 0.09 -13.43 -24.07
CA THR A 90 -1.12 -12.70 -24.45
C THR A 90 -1.20 -11.42 -23.64
N GLU A 91 -1.44 -10.30 -24.31
CA GLU A 91 -1.63 -9.01 -23.65
C GLU A 91 -3.13 -8.71 -23.54
N ILE A 92 -3.58 -8.42 -22.33
CA ILE A 92 -4.95 -8.02 -22.03
C ILE A 92 -4.89 -6.55 -21.62
N THR A 93 -5.57 -5.69 -22.36
CA THR A 93 -5.55 -4.25 -22.11
C THR A 93 -6.86 -3.75 -21.53
N ASN A 94 -6.81 -2.59 -20.85
CA ASN A 94 -7.97 -1.83 -20.38
C ASN A 94 -8.91 -2.59 -19.42
N ARG A 95 -8.37 -3.39 -18.51
CA ARG A 95 -9.17 -3.95 -17.40
C ARG A 95 -9.36 -2.91 -16.32
N SER A 96 -10.57 -2.79 -15.79
CA SER A 96 -10.87 -1.82 -14.73
C SER A 96 -11.28 -2.51 -13.44
N SER A 97 -10.73 -2.05 -12.32
CA SER A 97 -11.12 -2.51 -10.98
C SER A 97 -10.87 -1.40 -9.99
N PHE A 98 -11.81 -1.18 -9.05
CA PHE A 98 -11.77 -0.11 -8.05
C PHE A 98 -11.48 1.29 -8.65
N GLY A 99 -11.95 1.59 -9.87
CA GLY A 99 -11.71 2.89 -10.53
C GLY A 99 -10.31 3.09 -11.12
N TYR A 100 -9.45 2.07 -11.07
CA TYR A 100 -8.14 2.05 -11.72
C TYR A 100 -8.18 1.23 -13.00
N SER A 101 -7.25 1.51 -13.92
CA SER A 101 -7.11 0.81 -15.19
C SER A 101 -5.79 0.06 -15.22
N TYR A 102 -5.87 -1.22 -15.55
CA TYR A 102 -4.78 -2.16 -15.56
C TYR A 102 -4.65 -2.80 -16.94
N ASP A 103 -3.40 -3.02 -17.34
CA ASP A 103 -3.05 -3.92 -18.42
C ASP A 103 -2.47 -5.20 -17.79
N ALA A 104 -2.53 -6.32 -18.49
CA ALA A 104 -2.03 -7.59 -17.97
C ALA A 104 -1.35 -8.41 -19.05
N ASP A 105 -0.15 -8.90 -18.74
CA ASP A 105 0.57 -9.87 -19.55
C ASP A 105 0.32 -11.27 -18.99
N VAL A 106 -0.27 -12.13 -19.82
CA VAL A 106 -0.56 -13.53 -19.51
C VAL A 106 0.41 -14.42 -20.27
N TYR A 107 1.12 -15.28 -19.57
CA TYR A 107 2.01 -16.27 -20.14
C TYR A 107 1.46 -17.66 -19.86
N VAL A 108 1.24 -18.45 -20.92
CA VAL A 108 0.84 -19.86 -20.82
C VAL A 108 1.95 -20.73 -21.40
N CYS A 109 2.64 -21.46 -20.53
CA CYS A 109 3.81 -22.27 -20.87
C CYS A 109 3.53 -23.76 -20.61
N ASN A 110 4.20 -24.64 -21.34
CA ASN A 110 4.06 -26.09 -21.16
C ASN A 110 5.06 -26.66 -20.15
N ASN A 111 6.18 -25.95 -19.95
CA ASN A 111 7.17 -26.23 -18.93
C ASN A 111 7.30 -25.03 -17.99
N GLU A 112 8.04 -25.22 -16.90
CA GLU A 112 8.28 -24.18 -15.91
C GLU A 112 8.90 -22.93 -16.55
N PRO A 113 8.28 -21.74 -16.36
CA PRO A 113 8.77 -20.48 -16.90
C PRO A 113 9.99 -20.01 -16.10
N THR A 114 10.93 -19.36 -16.79
CA THR A 114 12.04 -18.68 -16.12
C THR A 114 11.62 -17.26 -15.77
N ILE A 115 11.72 -16.91 -14.48
CA ILE A 115 11.38 -15.59 -13.94
C ILE A 115 12.67 -14.95 -13.42
N ASP A 116 12.92 -13.69 -13.77
CA ASP A 116 14.08 -12.94 -13.27
C ASP A 116 13.87 -12.39 -11.85
N ALA A 117 14.91 -11.74 -11.30
CA ALA A 117 14.85 -11.10 -9.98
C ALA A 117 13.87 -9.91 -9.91
N GLN A 118 13.37 -9.43 -11.06
CA GLN A 118 12.42 -8.34 -11.21
C GLN A 118 10.98 -8.86 -11.45
N ASN A 119 10.74 -10.16 -11.22
CA ASN A 119 9.46 -10.82 -11.46
C ASN A 119 8.99 -10.69 -12.93
N THR A 120 9.90 -10.70 -13.89
CA THR A 120 9.60 -10.71 -15.33
C THR A 120 9.83 -12.09 -15.91
N VAL A 121 8.93 -12.54 -16.78
CA VAL A 121 9.05 -13.82 -17.47
C VAL A 121 10.04 -13.65 -18.61
N THR A 122 11.20 -14.29 -18.51
CA THR A 122 12.28 -14.21 -19.52
C THR A 122 12.19 -15.35 -20.53
N ALA A 123 11.66 -16.50 -20.12
CA ALA A 123 11.43 -17.64 -20.99
C ALA A 123 10.12 -18.34 -20.65
N CYS A 124 9.30 -18.59 -21.68
CA CYS A 124 8.06 -19.35 -21.60
C CYS A 124 8.12 -20.50 -22.62
N PRO A 125 8.57 -21.70 -22.23
CA PRO A 125 8.68 -22.81 -23.16
C PRO A 125 7.30 -23.32 -23.58
N THR A 126 7.01 -23.33 -24.87
CA THR A 126 5.70 -23.74 -25.44
C THR A 126 5.75 -25.09 -26.19
N ALA A 127 6.89 -25.79 -26.16
CA ALA A 127 7.03 -27.09 -26.82
C ALA A 127 5.97 -28.10 -26.34
N THR A 128 5.36 -28.79 -27.30
CA THR A 128 4.15 -29.61 -27.14
C THR A 128 4.44 -30.97 -26.52
N GLY A 129 3.61 -31.39 -25.55
CA GLY A 129 3.63 -32.77 -25.03
C GLY A 129 3.12 -32.98 -23.61
N SER A 130 2.98 -31.93 -22.79
CA SER A 130 2.53 -32.07 -21.41
C SER A 130 1.04 -31.75 -21.24
N ASN A 131 0.35 -32.44 -20.33
CA ASN A 131 -0.99 -32.09 -19.83
C ASN A 131 -0.95 -31.00 -18.74
N ILE A 132 0.26 -30.53 -18.42
CA ILE A 132 0.51 -29.48 -17.45
C ILE A 132 0.70 -28.16 -18.21
N ARG A 133 0.12 -27.09 -17.66
CA ARG A 133 0.27 -25.72 -18.14
C ARG A 133 0.69 -24.83 -16.97
N TYR A 134 1.81 -24.14 -17.11
CA TYR A 134 2.25 -23.12 -16.19
C TYR A 134 1.67 -21.78 -16.66
N ILE A 135 0.98 -21.08 -15.77
CA ILE A 135 0.33 -19.80 -16.08
C ILE A 135 0.97 -18.75 -15.20
N VAL A 136 1.47 -17.68 -15.83
CA VAL A 136 1.95 -16.49 -15.13
C VAL A 136 1.14 -15.30 -15.60
N VAL A 137 0.54 -14.56 -14.66
CA VAL A 137 -0.19 -13.33 -14.95
C VAL A 137 0.53 -12.18 -14.28
N GLN A 138 0.93 -11.18 -15.07
CA GLN A 138 1.59 -9.97 -14.61
C GLN A 138 0.65 -8.79 -14.85
N VAL A 139 0.24 -8.11 -13.79
CA VAL A 139 -0.66 -6.96 -13.86
C VAL A 139 0.16 -5.67 -13.79
N LEU A 140 -0.07 -4.80 -14.76
CA LEU A 140 0.61 -3.52 -14.96
C LEU A 140 -0.37 -2.38 -14.71
N ASP A 141 0.05 -1.36 -13.96
CA ASP A 141 -0.76 -0.15 -13.76
C ASP A 141 -0.49 0.87 -14.88
N LYS A 142 -1.52 1.14 -15.68
CA LYS A 142 -1.45 2.03 -16.84
C LYS A 142 -1.09 3.47 -16.45
N LYS A 143 -1.47 3.92 -15.25
CA LYS A 143 -1.19 5.27 -14.77
C LYS A 143 0.25 5.44 -14.27
N ARG A 144 0.96 4.35 -13.99
CA ARG A 144 2.35 4.34 -13.48
C ARG A 144 3.33 3.86 -14.52
N ASN A 145 3.20 4.30 -15.77
CA ASN A 145 4.11 3.91 -16.86
C ASN A 145 4.22 2.39 -17.04
N ASN A 146 3.11 1.67 -16.87
CA ASN A 146 3.05 0.20 -16.91
C ASN A 146 3.99 -0.47 -15.90
N GLU A 147 4.14 0.12 -14.71
CA GLU A 147 4.83 -0.52 -13.60
C GLU A 147 4.09 -1.80 -13.19
N LYS A 148 4.85 -2.87 -12.94
CA LYS A 148 4.32 -4.16 -12.48
C LYS A 148 3.87 -4.05 -11.04
N VAL A 149 2.57 -4.14 -10.82
CA VAL A 149 1.98 -4.03 -9.48
C VAL A 149 1.87 -5.40 -8.82
N TYR A 150 1.57 -6.44 -9.61
CA TYR A 150 1.32 -7.77 -9.09
C TYR A 150 1.68 -8.85 -10.10
N THR A 151 2.26 -9.95 -9.63
CA THR A 151 2.54 -11.15 -10.44
C THR A 151 2.03 -12.37 -9.70
N VAL A 152 1.30 -13.23 -10.41
CA VAL A 152 0.85 -14.52 -9.88
C VAL A 152 1.30 -15.64 -10.81
N GLN A 153 1.78 -16.73 -10.21
CA GLN A 153 2.13 -17.96 -10.89
C GLN A 153 1.22 -19.07 -10.38
N THR A 154 0.66 -19.85 -11.30
CA THR A 154 -0.11 -21.04 -10.98
C THR A 154 0.19 -22.15 -11.98
N ILE A 155 -0.11 -23.37 -11.58
CA ILE A 155 -0.05 -24.55 -12.44
C ILE A 155 -1.48 -25.02 -12.68
N PHE A 156 -1.78 -25.37 -13.92
CA PHE A 156 -3.01 -26.04 -14.33
C PHE A 156 -2.65 -27.45 -14.81
N THR A 157 -3.41 -28.44 -14.37
CA THR A 157 -3.29 -29.83 -14.79
C THR A 157 -4.68 -30.37 -15.04
N THR A 158 -4.86 -31.12 -16.13
CA THR A 158 -6.10 -31.86 -16.38
C THR A 158 -6.06 -33.17 -15.62
N LEU A 159 -7.09 -33.46 -14.82
CA LEU A 159 -7.32 -34.80 -14.29
C LEU A 159 -7.71 -35.70 -15.47
N GLN A 160 -6.90 -36.71 -15.75
CA GLN A 160 -7.25 -37.79 -16.67
C GLN A 160 -8.25 -38.74 -16.00
#